data_AF-A0A499VN00-F1
#
_entry.id   AF-A0A499VN00-F1
#
_cell.length_a   1.000
_cell.length_b   1.000
_cell.length_c   1.000
_cell.angle_alpha   90.00
_cell.angle_beta   90.00
_cell.angle_gamma   90.00
#
_symmetry.space_group_name_H-M   'P 1'
#
loop_
_entity.id
_entity.type
_entity.pdbx_description
1 polymer ?
#
loop_
_entity_poly.entity_id
_entity_poly.type
_entity_poly.pdbx_seq_one_letter_code
_entity_poly.pdbx_strand_id
1 'polypeptide(L)'
;MQTGPQNMPSFPDTTLSEKNKKDIIAYLDAVNGDETVEPGGLSLGGLGPVSEGLFGWVFGLGTLIAVAVWVAARTAKAKKS
;
A
#
# COMPACT_ATOMS: atom_id res chain seq x y z
N MET A 1 -0.22 -22.55 -21.11
CA MET A 1 1.07 -21.82 -21.09
C MET A 1 1.92 -22.44 -19.98
N GLN A 2 2.97 -23.18 -20.34
CA GLN A 2 3.80 -23.96 -19.40
C GLN A 2 4.97 -23.16 -18.83
N THR A 3 5.19 -21.91 -19.25
CA THR A 3 6.32 -21.06 -18.83
C THR A 3 5.81 -19.71 -18.34
N GLY A 4 6.34 -19.23 -17.21
CA GLY A 4 6.13 -17.87 -16.74
C GLY A 4 7.07 -16.87 -17.47
N PRO A 5 6.69 -15.58 -17.58
CA PRO A 5 7.55 -14.58 -18.20
C PRO A 5 8.78 -14.24 -17.34
N GLN A 6 9.86 -13.76 -17.99
CA GLN A 6 11.10 -13.31 -17.36
C GLN A 6 11.74 -14.35 -16.41
N ASN A 7 11.82 -14.01 -15.12
CA ASN A 7 12.44 -14.82 -14.07
C ASN A 7 11.45 -15.78 -13.39
N MET A 8 10.20 -15.85 -13.87
CA MET A 8 9.20 -16.72 -13.28
C MET A 8 9.44 -18.17 -13.71
N PRO A 9 9.53 -19.13 -12.77
CA PRO A 9 9.77 -20.53 -13.11
C PRO A 9 8.62 -21.11 -13.95
N SER A 10 8.95 -22.14 -14.73
CA SER A 10 7.98 -22.93 -15.46
C SER A 10 7.22 -23.85 -14.50
N PHE A 11 5.90 -23.91 -14.64
CA PHE A 11 5.00 -24.75 -13.83
C PHE A 11 4.35 -25.84 -14.70
N PRO A 12 5.07 -26.92 -15.03
CA PRO A 12 4.52 -28.06 -15.78
C PRO A 12 3.48 -28.82 -14.95
N ASP A 13 2.63 -29.61 -15.63
CA ASP A 13 1.56 -30.36 -14.96
C ASP A 13 2.06 -31.49 -14.04
N THR A 14 3.34 -31.85 -14.15
CA THR A 14 4.03 -32.79 -13.25
C THR A 14 4.30 -32.19 -11.87
N THR A 15 4.47 -30.87 -11.77
CA THR A 15 4.69 -30.16 -10.49
C THR A 15 3.42 -29.50 -9.99
N LEU A 16 2.57 -29.00 -10.89
CA LEU A 16 1.36 -28.28 -10.56
C LEU A 16 0.23 -28.67 -11.50
N SER A 17 -0.70 -29.49 -11.00
CA SER A 17 -1.82 -30.00 -11.79
C SER A 17 -2.71 -28.87 -12.31
N GLU A 18 -3.45 -29.14 -13.38
CA GLU A 18 -4.38 -28.17 -13.96
C GLU A 18 -5.44 -27.69 -12.94
N LYS A 19 -5.91 -28.60 -12.08
CA LYS A 19 -6.83 -28.26 -10.99
C LYS A 19 -6.19 -27.28 -10.01
N ASN A 20 -4.96 -27.56 -9.55
CA ASN A 20 -4.26 -26.68 -8.62
C ASN A 20 -4.00 -25.30 -9.23
N LYS A 21 -3.71 -25.23 -10.53
CA LYS A 21 -3.56 -23.96 -11.26
C LYS A 21 -4.85 -23.14 -11.23
N LYS A 22 -6.00 -23.77 -11.51
CA LYS A 22 -7.33 -23.12 -11.46
C LYS A 22 -7.67 -22.64 -10.05
N ASP A 23 -7.36 -23.45 -9.04
CA ASP A 23 -7.61 -23.12 -7.65
C ASP A 23 -6.74 -21.91 -7.20
N ILE A 24 -5.49 -21.81 -7.67
CA ILE A 24 -4.62 -20.64 -7.42
C ILE A 24 -5.16 -19.40 -8.13
N ILE A 25 -5.60 -19.50 -9.38
CA ILE A 25 -6.19 -18.36 -10.11
C ILE A 25 -7.43 -17.85 -9.38
N ALA A 26 -8.33 -18.75 -8.98
CA ALA A 26 -9.52 -18.39 -8.22
C ALA A 26 -9.17 -17.71 -6.89
N TYR A 27 -8.10 -18.16 -6.22
CA TYR A 27 -7.60 -17.48 -5.02
C TYR A 27 -7.08 -16.07 -5.34
N LEU A 28 -6.30 -15.89 -6.41
CA LEU A 28 -5.78 -14.58 -6.81
C LEU A 28 -6.90 -13.60 -7.15
N ASP A 29 -7.93 -14.04 -7.86
CA ASP A 29 -9.13 -13.23 -8.14
C ASP A 29 -9.87 -12.88 -6.85
N ALA A 30 -9.96 -13.83 -5.92
CA ALA A 30 -10.65 -13.63 -4.65
C ALA A 30 -9.92 -12.70 -3.68
N VAL A 31 -8.58 -12.55 -3.78
CA VAL A 31 -7.79 -11.68 -2.89
C VAL A 31 -7.38 -10.34 -3.51
N ASN A 32 -7.28 -10.25 -4.84
CA ASN A 32 -6.96 -9.02 -5.56
C ASN A 32 -8.16 -8.38 -6.27
N GLY A 33 -9.35 -8.98 -6.20
CA GLY A 33 -10.55 -8.45 -6.81
C GLY A 33 -11.07 -7.19 -6.11
N ASP A 34 -11.84 -6.37 -6.81
CA ASP A 34 -12.35 -5.08 -6.28
C ASP A 34 -13.25 -5.21 -5.04
N GLU A 35 -13.79 -6.42 -4.80
CA GLU A 35 -14.65 -6.73 -3.66
C GLU A 35 -13.88 -7.14 -2.40
N THR A 36 -12.55 -7.18 -2.46
CA THR A 36 -11.73 -7.56 -1.31
C THR A 36 -11.71 -6.48 -0.25
N VAL A 37 -11.97 -6.90 0.99
CA VAL A 37 -11.92 -6.01 2.15
C VAL A 37 -10.46 -5.91 2.61
N GLU A 38 -9.89 -4.71 2.52
CA GLU A 38 -8.52 -4.43 2.98
C GLU A 38 -8.52 -4.06 4.48
N PRO A 39 -8.03 -4.95 5.37
CA PRO A 39 -7.97 -4.66 6.80
C PRO A 39 -6.77 -3.75 7.10
N GLY A 40 -6.97 -2.43 7.09
CA GLY A 40 -5.88 -1.48 7.35
C GLY A 40 -6.20 -0.01 7.15
N GLY A 41 -7.37 0.32 6.61
CA GLY A 41 -7.74 1.70 6.26
C GLY A 41 -7.26 2.04 4.86
N LEU A 42 -6.54 3.15 4.69
CA LEU A 42 -5.98 3.55 3.40
C LEU A 42 -4.78 2.68 3.05
N SER A 43 -4.96 1.67 2.20
CA SER A 43 -3.90 0.71 1.85
C SER A 43 -2.80 1.26 0.92
N LEU A 44 -2.95 2.51 0.46
CA LEU A 44 -2.02 3.21 -0.44
C LEU A 44 -1.54 2.33 -1.63
N GLY A 45 -2.44 1.50 -2.16
CA GLY A 45 -2.15 0.60 -3.28
C GLY A 45 -1.41 -0.69 -2.90
N GLY A 46 -1.49 -1.16 -1.66
CA GLY A 46 -0.90 -2.42 -1.22
C GLY A 46 0.63 -2.41 -1.16
N LEU A 47 1.25 -1.22 -1.18
CA LEU A 47 2.72 -1.05 -1.10
C LEU A 47 3.30 -1.48 0.26
N GLY A 48 2.44 -1.71 1.24
CA GLY A 48 2.79 -2.26 2.54
C GLY A 48 3.25 -1.21 3.58
N PRO A 49 3.61 -1.69 4.79
CA PRO A 49 3.70 -0.87 5.99
C PRO A 49 4.82 0.18 5.95
N VAL A 50 5.85 -0.04 5.12
CA VAL A 50 6.97 0.90 5.00
C VAL A 50 6.52 2.17 4.27
N SER A 51 5.80 2.01 3.16
CA SER A 51 5.28 3.12 2.36
C SER A 51 4.20 3.89 3.12
N GLU A 52 3.31 3.16 3.81
CA GLU A 52 2.31 3.74 4.72
C GLU A 52 2.97 4.50 5.89
N GLY A 53 4.00 3.93 6.49
CA GLY A 53 4.77 4.57 7.57
C GLY A 53 5.47 5.85 7.11
N LEU A 54 6.08 5.83 5.91
CA LEU A 54 6.69 7.02 5.32
C LEU A 54 5.65 8.09 5.05
N PHE A 55 4.50 7.73 4.47
CA PHE A 55 3.40 8.66 4.22
C PHE A 55 2.90 9.27 5.54
N GLY A 56 2.61 8.43 6.54
CA GLY A 56 2.20 8.85 7.87
C GLY A 56 3.21 9.77 8.55
N TRP A 57 4.51 9.49 8.39
CA TRP A 57 5.57 10.33 8.95
C TRP A 57 5.66 11.69 8.25
N VAL A 58 5.67 11.72 6.91
CA VAL A 58 5.76 12.96 6.14
C VAL A 58 4.56 13.86 6.41
N PHE A 59 3.34 13.33 6.32
CA PHE A 59 2.13 14.13 6.54
C PHE A 59 1.88 14.43 8.01
N GLY A 60 2.17 13.47 8.90
CA GLY A 60 2.06 13.67 10.34
C GLY A 60 3.02 14.76 10.83
N LEU A 61 4.32 14.61 10.57
CA LEU A 61 5.32 15.58 10.97
C LEU A 61 5.17 16.90 10.22
N GLY A 62 4.90 16.86 8.92
CA GLY A 62 4.64 18.05 8.10
C GLY A 62 3.47 18.88 8.63
N THR A 63 2.38 18.23 9.04
CA THR A 63 1.23 18.90 9.65
C THR A 63 1.59 19.53 10.99
N LEU A 64 2.30 18.82 11.86
CA LEU A 64 2.74 19.35 13.15
C LEU A 64 3.63 20.60 12.99
N ILE A 65 4.57 20.56 12.05
CA ILE A 65 5.44 21.71 11.72
C ILE A 65 4.61 22.88 11.20
N ALA A 66 3.68 22.64 10.27
CA ALA A 66 2.82 23.69 9.72
C ALA A 66 1.98 24.38 10.81
N VAL A 67 1.42 23.60 11.74
CA VAL A 67 0.68 24.14 12.89
C VAL A 67 1.59 24.96 13.80
N ALA A 68 2.80 24.48 14.12
CA ALA A 68 3.75 25.21 14.96
C ALA A 68 4.14 26.57 14.34
N VAL A 69 4.42 26.59 13.04
CA VAL A 69 4.73 27.82 12.30
C VAL A 69 3.55 28.78 12.30
N TRP A 70 2.32 28.28 12.09
CA TRP A 70 1.12 29.10 12.09
C TRP A 70 0.86 29.76 13.45
N VAL A 71 1.00 29.00 14.54
CA VAL A 71 0.88 29.50 15.91
C VAL A 71 1.95 30.56 16.18
N ALA A 72 3.22 30.28 15.86
CA ALA A 72 4.31 31.23 16.05
C ALA A 72 4.10 32.53 15.26
N ALA A 73 3.65 32.44 14.00
CA ALA A 73 3.37 33.60 13.16
C ALA A 73 2.22 34.46 13.70
N ARG A 74 1.15 33.84 14.21
CA ARG A 74 0.01 34.55 14.83
C ARG A 74 0.42 35.25 16.14
N THR A 75 1.20 34.58 16.98
CA THR A 75 1.69 35.16 18.25
C THR A 75 2.72 36.27 18.02
N ALA A 76 3.62 36.12 17.05
CA ALA A 76 4.60 37.16 16.70
C ALA A 76 3.95 38.40 16.08
N LYS A 77 2.90 38.24 15.25
CA LYS A 77 2.10 39.38 14.76
C LYS A 77 1.35 40.11 15.87
N ALA A 78 0.91 39.41 16.92
CA ALA A 78 0.25 40.04 18.07
C ALA A 78 1.18 40.96 18.88
N LYS A 79 2.49 40.70 18.90
CA LYS A 79 3.48 41.57 19.59
C LYS A 79 3.86 42.83 18.80
N LYS A 80 3.49 42.92 17.52
CA LYS A 80 3.83 44.06 16.63
C LYS A 80 2.66 45.04 16.43
N SER A 81 1.54 44.84 17.12
CA SER A 81 0.42 45.80 17.16
C SER A 81 0.43 46.61 18.44
#